data_AF-A0A560VQN6-F1
#
_entry.id   AF-A0A560VQN6-F1
#
_cell.length_a   1.000
_cell.length_b   1.000
_cell.length_c   1.000
_cell.angle_alpha   90.00
_cell.angle_beta   90.00
_cell.angle_gamma   90.00
#
_symmetry.space_group_name_H-M   'P 1'
#
loop_
_entity.id
_entity.type
_entity.pdbx_description
1 polymer ?
#
loop_
_entity_poly.entity_id
_entity_poly.type
_entity_poly.pdbx_seq_one_letter_code
_entity_poly.pdbx_strand_id
1 'polypeptide(L)'
;MNDIASAPGGPPLAPAVTAALGAAAAPASLPAAAPGDVDSFRIRFSVQTRAADPRRHARHGGFPGSGTLSFGAATGTLSLDGSTGGWIGAQPFHLAIPRAQIFDASSAGKRIFFDLHTPDGVLGIALQAADAAAAASIAERLPMQVTSTFAAELDAHARFSDLVQSRPVAWATWGLVAANLLLFAAMVLNGVSPLQPDIPAMIRWGANYGPDTLDGDWWRLLTSSFEHFGALHLAVNLLVLARFGPLAERLYGSFRFLSLYLFAGVIASMTSVLWDPMQCAAGASGAILGVFGALLACLLRRRRELPALVHDHQRSLALGFVAYCLYNGFLHPAIDNAAHLGGLAAGFAVGLALAPPLDPAAREATAGANVTTAAGIGALLVIALAYPLTHPGHGRQQELRFAREYMAMTGASAEIGNALATLQREPLGTEAERLAVSNQVMTDIVPRWSNLYAVLSSLPLPDGSPYRALRDTSLGMLDNARRMATSYALVLVRPREEGEAMLESYRALLLDQHARAKDLRQEELALRNTSRFTHRHGPALAPVPGSAAAARS
;
A
#
# COMPACT_ATOMS: atom_id res chain seq x y z
N MET A 1 0.26 38.26 33.20
CA MET A 1 0.33 39.30 32.15
C MET A 1 0.62 38.59 30.85
N ASN A 2 -0.22 38.56 29.82
CA ASN A 2 -1.52 39.16 29.54
C ASN A 2 -2.21 38.31 28.46
N ASP A 3 -3.54 38.31 28.51
CA ASP A 3 -4.49 38.27 27.39
C ASP A 3 -4.41 37.14 26.35
N ILE A 4 -5.27 36.14 26.52
CA ILE A 4 -5.98 35.53 25.38
C ILE A 4 -7.48 35.71 25.63
N ALA A 5 -8.05 36.56 24.79
CA ALA A 5 -9.43 36.97 24.77
C ALA A 5 -10.39 35.80 24.54
N SER A 6 -11.42 35.80 25.38
CA SER A 6 -12.78 35.32 25.14
C SER A 6 -13.24 35.41 23.68
N ALA A 7 -13.51 34.26 23.07
CA ALA A 7 -14.41 34.15 21.92
C ALA A 7 -15.84 33.90 22.45
N PRO A 8 -16.87 34.57 21.90
CA PRO A 8 -18.21 34.54 22.46
C PRO A 8 -18.85 33.17 22.23
N GLY A 9 -19.49 32.66 23.29
CA GLY A 9 -20.26 31.43 23.25
C GLY A 9 -21.24 31.44 22.09
N GLY A 10 -21.15 30.41 21.23
CA GLY A 10 -22.21 30.11 20.27
C GLY A 10 -23.54 29.96 21.01
N PRO A 11 -24.67 30.34 20.38
CA PRO A 11 -25.96 30.31 21.04
C PRO A 11 -26.23 28.89 21.56
N PRO A 12 -26.79 28.73 22.76
CA PRO A 12 -27.14 27.42 23.27
C PRO A 12 -28.09 26.77 22.27
N LEU A 13 -27.80 25.54 21.84
CA LEU A 13 -28.67 24.69 21.00
C LEU A 13 -30.01 24.32 21.67
N ALA A 14 -30.35 24.95 22.80
CA ALA A 14 -31.53 24.68 23.61
C ALA A 14 -32.87 25.15 22.99
N PRO A 15 -33.00 26.29 22.28
CA PRO A 15 -34.32 26.76 21.85
C PRO A 15 -34.94 25.88 20.76
N ALA A 16 -34.16 25.35 19.81
CA ALA A 16 -34.68 24.57 18.69
C ALA A 16 -35.14 23.16 19.11
N VAL A 17 -34.41 22.53 20.04
CA VAL A 17 -34.79 21.23 20.62
C VAL A 17 -35.97 21.39 21.58
N THR A 18 -36.03 22.47 22.36
CA THR A 18 -37.17 22.75 23.25
C THR A 18 -38.41 23.23 22.49
N ALA A 19 -38.26 23.90 21.33
CA ALA A 19 -39.37 24.28 20.46
C ALA A 19 -39.93 23.09 19.67
N ALA A 20 -39.08 22.17 19.20
CA ALA A 20 -39.52 20.93 18.56
C ALA A 20 -40.16 19.94 19.57
N LEU A 21 -39.75 19.97 20.84
CA LEU A 21 -40.31 19.14 21.91
C LEU A 21 -41.46 19.81 22.70
N GLY A 22 -41.63 21.12 22.59
CA GLY A 22 -42.52 21.93 23.44
C GLY A 22 -43.85 22.32 22.80
N ALA A 23 -44.09 21.99 21.54
CA ALA A 23 -45.32 22.36 20.83
C ALA A 23 -46.35 21.20 20.80
N ALA A 24 -46.76 20.73 21.96
CA ALA A 24 -48.05 20.06 22.15
C ALA A 24 -48.57 20.45 23.53
N ALA A 25 -49.48 21.43 23.54
CA ALA A 25 -50.15 21.88 24.76
C ALA A 25 -50.80 20.70 25.49
N ALA A 26 -50.62 20.65 26.80
CA ALA A 26 -51.31 19.71 27.68
C ALA A 26 -52.83 19.89 27.58
N PRO A 27 -53.58 18.78 27.65
CA PRO A 27 -54.77 18.77 28.49
C PRO A 27 -54.64 17.77 29.64
N ALA A 28 -55.41 18.07 30.68
CA ALA A 28 -55.56 17.42 31.97
C ALA A 28 -55.44 15.88 32.00
N SER A 29 -54.80 15.39 33.08
CA SER A 29 -54.86 14.05 33.67
C SER A 29 -55.55 12.94 32.84
N LEU A 30 -54.76 12.01 32.29
CA LEU A 30 -55.26 10.77 31.69
C LEU A 30 -55.43 9.65 32.73
N PRO A 31 -56.45 8.79 32.56
CA PRO A 31 -56.78 7.73 33.51
C PRO A 31 -55.81 6.54 33.41
N ALA A 32 -55.81 5.70 34.46
CA ALA A 32 -55.05 4.46 34.51
C ALA A 32 -55.30 3.58 33.28
N ALA A 33 -54.22 3.07 32.68
CA ALA A 33 -54.26 2.19 31.53
C ALA A 33 -55.16 0.98 31.81
N ALA A 34 -56.19 0.78 30.97
CA ALA A 34 -56.97 -0.45 30.94
C ALA A 34 -56.10 -1.58 30.37
N PRO A 35 -56.27 -2.83 30.84
CA PRO A 35 -55.50 -3.96 30.35
C PRO A 35 -56.00 -4.34 28.95
N GLY A 36 -55.22 -3.99 27.91
CA GLY A 36 -55.57 -4.33 26.52
C GLY A 36 -54.73 -3.71 25.41
N ASP A 37 -53.91 -2.69 25.65
CA ASP A 37 -53.09 -2.07 24.59
C ASP A 37 -51.71 -2.75 24.46
N VAL A 38 -51.54 -3.55 23.40
CA VAL A 38 -50.40 -4.47 23.20
C VAL A 38 -49.14 -3.79 22.62
N ASP A 39 -49.14 -2.48 22.40
CA ASP A 39 -48.13 -1.82 21.55
C ASP A 39 -47.26 -0.78 22.28
N SER A 40 -46.71 -1.16 23.44
CA SER A 40 -45.77 -0.33 24.18
C SER A 40 -44.40 -1.01 24.37
N PHE A 41 -43.31 -0.30 24.06
CA PHE A 41 -41.94 -0.80 24.11
C PHE A 41 -41.09 0.05 25.05
N ARG A 42 -40.37 -0.59 25.97
CA ARG A 42 -39.40 0.11 26.82
C ARG A 42 -38.13 0.42 26.04
N ILE A 43 -37.74 1.68 26.00
CA ILE A 43 -36.59 2.15 25.23
C ILE A 43 -35.72 3.13 26.01
N ARG A 44 -34.45 3.21 25.64
CA ARG A 44 -33.60 4.39 25.90
C ARG A 44 -33.55 5.20 24.62
N PHE A 45 -33.46 6.50 24.73
CA PHE A 45 -33.41 7.37 23.56
C PHE A 45 -32.33 8.43 23.71
N SER A 46 -31.81 8.85 22.56
CA SER A 46 -30.95 10.03 22.43
C SER A 46 -31.36 10.77 21.17
N VAL A 47 -31.73 12.04 21.32
CA VAL A 47 -32.03 12.92 20.19
C VAL A 47 -30.72 13.50 19.67
N GLN A 48 -30.45 13.37 18.37
CA GLN A 48 -29.27 13.95 17.74
C GLN A 48 -29.69 14.88 16.60
N THR A 49 -29.20 16.11 16.61
CA THR A 49 -29.36 16.99 15.45
C THR A 49 -28.44 16.51 14.34
N ARG A 50 -29.02 16.01 13.25
CA ARG A 50 -28.27 15.68 12.03
C ARG A 50 -28.10 16.99 11.27
N ALA A 51 -26.88 17.55 11.27
CA ALA A 51 -26.55 18.57 10.27
C ALA A 51 -26.72 17.95 8.87
N ALA A 52 -27.13 18.73 7.87
CA ALA A 52 -27.60 18.33 6.53
C ALA A 52 -26.72 17.36 5.69
N ASP A 53 -25.60 16.86 6.23
CA ASP A 53 -24.78 15.82 5.61
C ASP A 53 -25.10 14.42 6.18
N PRO A 54 -25.75 13.54 5.40
CA PRO A 54 -26.05 12.17 5.83
C PRO A 54 -24.80 11.33 6.16
N ARG A 55 -23.60 11.77 5.75
CA ARG A 55 -22.33 11.04 5.91
C ARG A 55 -21.64 11.26 7.25
N ARG A 56 -22.10 12.22 8.06
CA ARG A 56 -21.56 12.46 9.40
C ARG A 56 -22.43 11.76 10.43
N HIS A 57 -21.91 10.69 11.00
CA HIS A 57 -22.33 10.30 12.36
C HIS A 57 -21.92 11.44 13.29
N ALA A 58 -22.88 12.30 13.64
CA ALA A 58 -22.64 13.38 14.57
C ALA A 58 -22.20 12.79 15.92
N ARG A 59 -20.90 12.83 16.20
CA ARG A 59 -20.35 12.61 17.54
C ARG A 59 -20.54 13.89 18.36
N HIS A 60 -21.77 14.33 18.64
CA HIS A 60 -22.01 15.39 19.62
C HIS A 60 -23.31 15.14 20.40
N GLY A 61 -23.24 15.47 21.70
CA GLY A 61 -24.11 15.01 22.78
C GLY A 61 -25.61 15.13 22.51
N GLY A 62 -26.28 13.97 22.50
CA GLY A 62 -27.72 13.89 22.66
C GLY A 62 -28.10 13.78 24.13
N PHE A 63 -29.26 14.32 24.50
CA PHE A 63 -29.81 14.17 25.86
C PHE A 63 -30.22 12.70 26.09
N PRO A 64 -29.58 11.98 27.02
CA PRO A 64 -29.95 10.60 27.32
C PRO A 64 -31.23 10.57 28.17
N GLY A 65 -32.18 9.74 27.77
CA GLY A 65 -33.37 9.47 28.57
C GLY A 65 -33.87 8.04 28.42
N SER A 66 -34.82 7.66 29.25
CA SER A 66 -35.50 6.36 29.19
C SER A 66 -36.99 6.54 29.26
N GLY A 67 -37.72 5.69 28.54
CA GLY A 67 -39.16 5.81 28.46
C GLY A 67 -39.83 4.62 27.82
N THR A 68 -41.10 4.81 27.49
CA THR A 68 -41.97 3.89 26.80
C THR A 68 -42.35 4.52 25.46
N LEU A 69 -42.15 3.76 24.40
CA LEU A 69 -42.62 4.07 23.07
C LEU A 69 -43.98 3.40 22.86
N SER A 70 -45.01 4.16 22.53
CA SER A 70 -46.36 3.64 22.31
C SER A 70 -46.86 4.05 20.92
N PHE A 71 -47.49 3.09 20.22
CA PHE A 71 -48.09 3.34 18.91
C PHE A 71 -49.59 3.63 19.06
N GLY A 72 -50.00 4.89 18.91
CA GLY A 72 -51.42 5.27 18.99
C GLY A 72 -52.18 4.84 17.73
N ALA A 73 -52.95 3.74 17.82
CA ALA A 73 -53.72 3.21 16.69
C ALA A 73 -54.81 4.18 16.16
N ALA A 74 -55.29 5.10 17.01
CA ALA A 74 -56.36 6.05 16.68
C ALA A 74 -55.89 7.45 16.24
N THR A 75 -54.66 7.85 16.57
CA THR A 75 -54.19 9.25 16.44
C THR A 75 -53.17 9.46 15.33
N GLY A 76 -52.60 8.39 14.76
CA GLY A 76 -51.52 8.51 13.78
C GLY A 76 -50.26 9.15 14.36
N THR A 77 -50.09 9.11 15.68
CA THR A 77 -48.92 9.65 16.40
C THR A 77 -48.15 8.54 17.10
N LEU A 78 -46.82 8.68 17.12
CA LEU A 78 -45.91 7.90 17.94
C LEU A 78 -45.70 8.67 19.25
N SER A 79 -46.06 8.08 20.39
CA SER A 79 -45.90 8.71 21.69
C SER A 79 -44.65 8.18 22.38
N LEU A 80 -43.80 9.09 22.86
CA LEU A 80 -42.62 8.80 23.66
C LEU A 80 -42.81 9.40 25.04
N ASP A 81 -43.05 8.55 26.02
CA ASP A 81 -43.25 8.91 27.43
C ASP A 81 -42.02 8.54 28.23
N GLY A 82 -41.35 9.47 28.89
CA GLY A 82 -40.16 9.10 29.63
C GLY A 82 -39.61 10.18 30.55
N SER A 83 -38.37 9.96 30.97
CA SER A 83 -37.60 10.90 31.79
C SER A 83 -36.24 11.17 31.16
N THR A 84 -35.84 12.44 31.07
CA THR A 84 -34.49 12.83 30.65
C THR A 84 -33.54 12.82 31.85
N GLY A 85 -32.33 12.30 31.69
CA GLY A 85 -31.30 12.26 32.73
C GLY A 85 -30.32 13.42 32.59
N GLY A 86 -30.29 14.31 33.59
CA GLY A 86 -29.31 15.39 33.71
C GLY A 86 -28.83 15.56 35.16
N TRP A 87 -27.82 16.41 35.38
CA TRP A 87 -27.25 16.69 36.70
C TRP A 87 -28.24 17.34 37.70
N ILE A 88 -29.43 17.76 37.22
CA ILE A 88 -30.47 18.46 37.98
C ILE A 88 -31.68 17.53 38.27
N GLY A 89 -31.52 16.22 38.08
CA GLY A 89 -32.57 15.22 38.34
C GLY A 89 -33.40 14.86 37.10
N ALA A 90 -34.17 13.78 37.22
CA ALA A 90 -34.97 13.23 36.13
C ALA A 90 -36.23 14.07 35.90
N GLN A 91 -36.36 14.69 34.72
CA GLN A 91 -37.55 15.46 34.36
C GLN A 91 -38.46 14.62 33.46
N PRO A 92 -39.74 14.44 33.82
CA PRO A 92 -40.69 13.75 32.96
C PRO A 92 -40.95 14.57 31.69
N PHE A 93 -41.09 13.89 30.56
CA PHE A 93 -41.49 14.50 29.30
C PHE A 93 -42.44 13.55 28.55
N HIS A 94 -43.35 14.15 27.79
CA HIS A 94 -44.22 13.47 26.83
C HIS A 94 -43.95 14.09 25.47
N LEU A 95 -43.65 13.26 24.48
CA LEU A 95 -43.46 13.70 23.11
C LEU A 95 -44.40 12.93 22.18
N ALA A 96 -45.33 13.65 21.55
CA ALA A 96 -46.20 13.12 20.52
C ALA A 96 -45.67 13.49 19.14
N ILE A 97 -45.25 12.50 18.36
CA ILE A 97 -44.66 12.68 17.05
C ILE A 97 -45.68 12.26 15.97
N PRO A 98 -46.10 13.15 15.07
CA PRO A 98 -46.92 12.77 13.93
C PRO A 98 -46.20 11.75 13.05
N ARG A 99 -46.83 10.61 12.76
CA ARG A 99 -46.24 9.59 11.88
C ARG A 99 -45.94 10.12 10.48
N ALA A 100 -46.65 11.16 10.05
CA ALA A 100 -46.39 11.83 8.76
C ALA A 100 -45.04 12.57 8.70
N GLN A 101 -44.40 12.83 9.84
CA GLN A 101 -43.11 13.52 9.91
C GLN A 101 -41.93 12.54 10.04
N ILE A 102 -42.20 11.24 10.21
CA ILE A 102 -41.18 10.22 10.39
C ILE A 102 -40.80 9.64 9.03
N PHE A 103 -39.52 9.75 8.69
CA PHE A 103 -38.92 9.24 7.47
C PHE A 103 -37.76 8.29 7.78
N ASP A 104 -37.39 7.46 6.80
CA ASP A 104 -36.10 6.76 6.76
C ASP A 104 -35.83 5.88 8.00
N ALA A 105 -36.88 5.21 8.48
CA ALA A 105 -36.82 4.33 9.64
C ALA A 105 -36.01 3.05 9.35
N SER A 106 -35.05 2.74 10.23
CA SER A 106 -34.22 1.52 10.16
C SER A 106 -33.84 1.02 11.55
N SER A 107 -33.33 -0.21 11.63
CA SER A 107 -32.70 -0.73 12.85
C SER A 107 -31.35 -1.38 12.55
N ALA A 108 -30.43 -1.30 13.53
CA ALA A 108 -29.15 -1.98 13.50
C ALA A 108 -28.80 -2.46 14.91
N GLY A 109 -28.79 -3.78 15.11
CA GLY A 109 -28.66 -4.38 16.43
C GLY A 109 -29.79 -3.91 17.35
N LYS A 110 -29.47 -3.36 18.53
CA LYS A 110 -30.47 -2.85 19.48
C LYS A 110 -30.97 -1.43 19.17
N ARG A 111 -30.43 -0.78 18.14
CA ARG A 111 -30.72 0.62 17.84
C ARG A 111 -31.73 0.75 16.72
N ILE A 112 -32.60 1.74 16.85
CA ILE A 112 -33.56 2.17 15.84
C ILE A 112 -33.18 3.60 15.47
N PHE A 113 -33.24 3.92 14.18
CA PHE A 113 -32.95 5.25 13.65
C PHE A 113 -34.11 5.68 12.76
N PHE A 114 -34.49 6.94 12.80
CA PHE A 114 -35.40 7.55 11.84
C PHE A 114 -35.19 9.06 11.83
N ASP A 115 -35.57 9.70 10.73
CA ASP A 115 -35.47 11.14 10.55
C ASP A 115 -36.85 11.77 10.79
N LEU A 116 -36.86 12.91 11.49
CA LEU A 116 -38.04 13.75 11.69
C LEU A 116 -37.94 14.98 10.80
N HIS A 117 -38.88 15.12 9.88
CA HIS A 117 -38.99 16.29 9.01
C HIS A 117 -39.86 17.34 9.70
N THR A 118 -39.23 18.44 10.12
CA THR A 118 -39.90 19.60 10.74
C THR A 118 -39.77 20.83 9.82
N PRO A 119 -40.57 21.90 10.04
CA PRO A 119 -40.44 23.15 9.29
C PRO A 119 -39.04 23.78 9.38
N ASP A 120 -38.33 23.52 10.47
CA ASP A 120 -37.00 24.09 10.78
C ASP A 120 -35.84 23.21 10.30
N GLY A 121 -36.12 22.02 9.74
CA GLY A 121 -35.11 21.12 9.20
C GLY A 121 -35.38 19.63 9.46
N VAL A 122 -34.34 18.81 9.32
CA VAL A 122 -34.40 17.36 9.56
C VAL A 122 -33.68 17.02 10.86
N LEU A 123 -34.34 16.26 11.74
CA LEU A 123 -33.81 15.84 13.05
C LEU A 123 -33.64 14.31 13.09
N GLY A 124 -32.43 13.83 13.37
CA GLY A 124 -32.15 12.39 13.46
C GLY A 124 -32.48 11.84 14.85
N ILE A 125 -33.38 10.87 14.92
CA ILE A 125 -33.75 10.22 16.18
C ILE A 125 -33.08 8.86 16.27
N ALA A 126 -32.37 8.61 17.36
CA ALA A 126 -31.80 7.31 17.69
C ALA A 126 -32.45 6.77 18.97
N LEU A 127 -33.12 5.63 18.86
CA LEU A 127 -33.67 4.88 19.98
C LEU A 127 -32.85 3.61 20.21
N GLN A 128 -32.87 3.09 21.42
CA GLN A 128 -32.26 1.83 21.79
C GLN A 128 -33.28 0.96 22.52
N ALA A 129 -33.64 -0.15 21.88
CA ALA A 129 -34.51 -1.16 22.45
C ALA A 129 -33.76 -2.09 23.42
N ALA A 130 -34.51 -2.96 24.11
CA ALA A 130 -33.95 -3.95 25.02
C ALA A 130 -33.01 -4.94 24.31
N ASP A 131 -33.39 -5.37 23.11
CA ASP A 131 -32.67 -6.30 22.25
C ASP A 131 -32.90 -6.00 20.75
N ALA A 132 -32.27 -6.81 19.90
CA ALA A 132 -32.34 -6.61 18.45
C ALA A 132 -33.70 -7.02 17.84
N ALA A 133 -34.40 -7.98 18.44
CA ALA A 133 -35.71 -8.40 17.97
C ALA A 133 -36.76 -7.31 18.24
N ALA A 134 -36.72 -6.71 19.43
CA ALA A 134 -37.53 -5.56 19.77
C ALA A 134 -37.22 -4.36 18.87
N ALA A 135 -35.94 -4.10 18.58
CA ALA A 135 -35.54 -3.02 17.66
C ALA A 135 -36.10 -3.23 16.24
N ALA A 136 -36.00 -4.45 15.71
CA ALA A 136 -36.56 -4.79 14.40
C ALA A 136 -38.09 -4.63 14.38
N SER A 137 -38.79 -5.16 15.38
CA SER A 137 -40.24 -5.04 15.48
C SER A 137 -40.72 -3.59 15.62
N ILE A 138 -39.96 -2.73 16.29
CA ILE A 138 -40.28 -1.29 16.38
C ILE A 138 -40.08 -0.64 15.01
N ALA A 139 -38.95 -0.92 14.33
CA ALA A 139 -38.66 -0.33 13.02
C ALA A 139 -39.69 -0.72 11.95
N GLU A 140 -40.17 -1.97 11.95
CA GLU A 140 -41.23 -2.44 11.05
C GLU A 140 -42.58 -1.71 11.26
N ARG A 141 -42.83 -1.21 12.48
CA ARG A 141 -44.06 -0.50 12.84
C ARG A 141 -43.97 1.01 12.64
N LEU A 142 -42.79 1.55 12.38
CA LEU A 142 -42.62 2.95 12.01
C LEU A 142 -43.18 3.19 10.58
N PRO A 143 -43.71 4.38 10.30
CA PRO A 143 -44.24 4.72 8.98
C PRO A 143 -43.15 4.61 7.91
N MET A 144 -43.47 3.97 6.77
CA MET A 144 -42.51 3.71 5.69
C MET A 144 -42.32 4.90 4.73
N GLN A 145 -42.39 6.13 5.21
CA GLN A 145 -42.06 7.26 4.33
C GLN A 145 -40.55 7.23 4.10
N VAL A 146 -40.16 7.06 2.84
CA VAL A 146 -38.76 6.87 2.47
C VAL A 146 -38.37 7.99 1.53
N THR A 147 -37.32 8.72 1.89
CA THR A 147 -36.71 9.69 0.99
C THR A 147 -36.03 8.95 -0.17
N SER A 148 -35.95 9.60 -1.34
CA SER A 148 -35.25 9.00 -2.50
C SER A 148 -33.80 8.64 -2.21
N THR A 149 -33.15 9.40 -1.31
CA THR A 149 -31.77 9.17 -0.88
C THR A 149 -31.64 7.91 -0.04
N PHE A 150 -32.55 7.70 0.92
CA PHE A 150 -32.56 6.51 1.75
C PHE A 150 -32.98 5.26 0.98
N ALA A 151 -33.95 5.36 0.07
CA ALA A 151 -34.29 4.28 -0.86
C ALA A 151 -33.07 3.83 -1.67
N ALA A 152 -32.31 4.78 -2.21
CA ALA A 152 -31.09 4.48 -2.96
C ALA A 152 -30.00 3.84 -2.08
N GLU A 153 -29.86 4.27 -0.82
CA GLU A 153 -28.91 3.68 0.13
C GLU A 153 -29.30 2.26 0.55
N LEU A 154 -30.59 1.99 0.73
CA LEU A 154 -31.11 0.66 1.05
C LEU A 154 -30.93 -0.32 -0.12
N ASP A 155 -31.22 0.14 -1.34
CA ASP A 155 -30.99 -0.62 -2.57
C ASP A 155 -29.48 -0.90 -2.77
N ALA A 156 -28.61 0.08 -2.54
CA ALA A 156 -27.16 -0.11 -2.58
C ALA A 156 -26.67 -1.14 -1.54
N HIS A 157 -27.24 -1.12 -0.32
CA HIS A 157 -26.95 -2.13 0.71
C HIS A 157 -27.39 -3.53 0.29
N ALA A 158 -28.61 -3.66 -0.21
CA ALA A 158 -29.14 -4.94 -0.69
C ALA A 158 -28.25 -5.52 -1.80
N ARG A 159 -27.97 -4.75 -2.85
CA ARG A 159 -27.13 -5.18 -3.98
C ARG A 159 -25.71 -5.54 -3.55
N PHE A 160 -25.12 -4.75 -2.65
CA PHE A 160 -23.78 -5.06 -2.13
C PHE A 160 -23.79 -6.34 -1.29
N SER A 161 -24.80 -6.54 -0.46
CA SER A 161 -24.97 -7.77 0.33
C SER A 161 -25.13 -8.98 -0.58
N ASP A 162 -25.99 -8.91 -1.59
CA ASP A 162 -26.22 -9.99 -2.56
C ASP A 162 -24.93 -10.32 -3.33
N LEU A 163 -24.15 -9.31 -3.71
CA LEU A 163 -22.84 -9.52 -4.34
C LEU A 163 -21.88 -10.28 -3.43
N VAL A 164 -21.82 -9.91 -2.14
CA VAL A 164 -20.93 -10.57 -1.18
C VAL A 164 -21.38 -12.00 -0.90
N GLN A 165 -22.69 -12.23 -0.80
CA GLN A 165 -23.27 -13.55 -0.54
C GLN A 165 -23.17 -14.49 -1.75
N SER A 166 -23.34 -13.98 -2.98
CA SER A 166 -23.20 -14.76 -4.22
C SER A 166 -21.76 -15.19 -4.51
N ARG A 167 -20.78 -14.59 -3.82
CA ARG A 167 -19.34 -14.88 -3.96
C ARG A 167 -18.72 -15.15 -2.58
N PRO A 168 -19.13 -16.24 -1.91
CA PRO A 168 -18.74 -16.47 -0.53
C PRO A 168 -17.23 -16.77 -0.42
N VAL A 169 -16.66 -17.48 -1.41
CA VAL A 169 -15.26 -17.90 -1.44
C VAL A 169 -14.45 -17.04 -2.41
N ALA A 170 -13.40 -16.41 -1.88
CA ALA A 170 -12.41 -15.65 -2.65
C ALA A 170 -11.22 -16.55 -3.03
N TRP A 171 -11.47 -17.55 -3.89
CA TRP A 171 -10.50 -18.61 -4.18
C TRP A 171 -9.23 -18.08 -4.84
N ALA A 172 -9.32 -17.03 -5.66
CA ALA A 172 -8.14 -16.47 -6.32
C ALA A 172 -7.21 -15.81 -5.29
N THR A 173 -7.79 -15.06 -4.34
CA THR A 173 -7.05 -14.46 -3.23
C THR A 173 -6.32 -15.53 -2.42
N TRP A 174 -7.04 -16.58 -1.98
CA TRP A 174 -6.44 -17.64 -1.18
C TRP A 174 -5.44 -18.49 -1.96
N GLY A 175 -5.66 -18.68 -3.26
CA GLY A 175 -4.71 -19.32 -4.17
C GLY A 175 -3.41 -18.53 -4.28
N LEU A 176 -3.48 -17.20 -4.41
CA LEU A 176 -2.31 -16.32 -4.38
C LEU A 176 -1.59 -16.39 -3.02
N VAL A 177 -2.32 -16.35 -1.91
CA VAL A 177 -1.73 -16.51 -0.56
C VAL A 177 -1.00 -17.84 -0.45
N ALA A 178 -1.62 -18.94 -0.90
CA ALA A 178 -1.02 -20.26 -0.89
C ALA A 178 0.24 -20.33 -1.78
N ALA A 179 0.20 -19.77 -2.98
CA ALA A 179 1.34 -19.75 -3.91
C ALA A 179 2.57 -19.04 -3.29
N ASN A 180 2.35 -17.90 -2.65
CA ASN A 180 3.40 -17.16 -1.95
C ASN A 180 3.99 -17.95 -0.76
N LEU A 181 3.14 -18.60 0.04
CA LEU A 181 3.59 -19.46 1.14
C LEU A 181 4.40 -20.65 0.64
N LEU A 182 3.93 -21.31 -0.41
CA LEU A 182 4.59 -22.49 -0.99
C LEU A 182 5.95 -22.13 -1.59
N LEU A 183 6.05 -21.02 -2.33
CA LEU A 183 7.32 -20.57 -2.88
C LEU A 183 8.31 -20.21 -1.76
N PHE A 184 7.87 -19.45 -0.75
CA PHE A 184 8.73 -19.09 0.38
C PHE A 184 9.20 -20.32 1.15
N ALA A 185 8.32 -21.30 1.38
CA ALA A 185 8.70 -22.57 2.00
C ALA A 185 9.74 -23.32 1.14
N ALA A 186 9.56 -23.38 -0.18
CA ALA A 186 10.52 -24.00 -1.08
C ALA A 186 11.90 -23.32 -1.03
N MET A 187 11.95 -21.99 -0.99
CA MET A 187 13.21 -21.24 -0.82
C MET A 187 13.93 -21.60 0.47
N VAL A 188 13.20 -21.60 1.60
CA VAL A 188 13.76 -21.93 2.92
C VAL A 188 14.27 -23.37 2.97
N LEU A 189 13.52 -24.32 2.40
CA LEU A 189 13.94 -25.72 2.30
C LEU A 189 15.20 -25.93 1.44
N ASN A 190 15.50 -24.99 0.54
CA ASN A 190 16.71 -24.97 -0.28
C ASN A 190 17.83 -24.08 0.28
N GLY A 191 17.75 -23.70 1.56
CA GLY A 191 18.83 -23.02 2.28
C GLY A 191 18.79 -21.49 2.23
N VAL A 192 17.73 -20.88 1.67
CA VAL A 192 17.55 -19.43 1.78
C VAL A 192 17.15 -19.05 3.21
N SER A 193 17.85 -18.08 3.79
CA SER A 193 17.56 -17.61 5.15
C SER A 193 16.14 -17.05 5.25
N PRO A 194 15.29 -17.52 6.17
CA PRO A 194 13.91 -17.02 6.31
C PRO A 194 13.85 -15.61 6.89
N LEU A 195 14.96 -15.07 7.42
CA LEU A 195 14.99 -13.75 8.05
C LEU A 195 15.79 -12.75 7.21
N GLN A 196 16.89 -13.19 6.62
CA GLN A 196 17.83 -12.34 5.89
C GLN A 196 18.31 -13.04 4.62
N PRO A 197 17.45 -13.21 3.59
CA PRO A 197 17.87 -13.70 2.29
C PRO A 197 18.97 -12.82 1.69
N ASP A 198 19.99 -13.43 1.10
CA ASP A 198 21.03 -12.75 0.35
C ASP A 198 20.57 -12.47 -1.08
N ILE A 199 21.01 -11.34 -1.64
CA ILE A 199 20.63 -10.90 -2.99
C ILE A 199 20.93 -11.96 -4.07
N PRO A 200 22.12 -12.61 -4.08
CA PRO A 200 22.41 -13.65 -5.06
C PRO A 200 21.43 -14.82 -5.01
N ALA A 201 21.00 -15.27 -3.82
CA ALA A 201 19.98 -16.30 -3.73
C ALA A 201 18.64 -15.84 -4.28
N MET A 202 18.25 -14.60 -4.01
CA MET A 202 16.98 -14.07 -4.50
C MET A 202 16.96 -14.00 -6.04
N ILE A 203 18.07 -13.53 -6.64
CA ILE A 203 18.23 -13.54 -8.10
C ILE A 203 18.15 -14.97 -8.66
N ARG A 204 18.73 -15.99 -8.00
CA ARG A 204 18.59 -17.38 -8.45
C ARG A 204 17.14 -17.89 -8.42
N TRP A 205 16.33 -17.42 -7.49
CA TRP A 205 14.93 -17.84 -7.31
C TRP A 205 13.93 -17.09 -8.18
N GLY A 206 14.36 -16.03 -8.87
CA GLY A 206 13.54 -15.32 -9.84
C GLY A 206 13.19 -13.88 -9.47
N ALA A 207 13.94 -13.28 -8.54
CA ALA A 207 13.81 -11.86 -8.25
C ALA A 207 14.05 -11.04 -9.52
N ASN A 208 13.36 -9.90 -9.60
CA ASN A 208 13.47 -9.01 -10.73
C ASN A 208 14.78 -8.24 -10.61
N TYR A 209 15.67 -8.48 -11.57
CA TYR A 209 16.97 -7.84 -11.66
C TYR A 209 17.22 -7.47 -13.12
N GLY A 210 17.32 -6.17 -13.39
CA GLY A 210 17.28 -5.62 -14.75
C GLY A 210 18.24 -6.28 -15.73
N PRO A 211 19.53 -6.47 -15.40
CA PRO A 211 20.49 -7.12 -16.27
C PRO A 211 20.12 -8.53 -16.72
N ASP A 212 19.43 -9.31 -15.88
CA ASP A 212 19.01 -10.69 -16.19
C ASP A 212 17.64 -10.69 -16.87
N THR A 213 16.69 -9.90 -16.33
CA THR A 213 15.34 -9.72 -16.88
C THR A 213 15.39 -9.27 -18.36
N LEU A 214 16.33 -8.40 -18.71
CA LEU A 214 16.50 -7.88 -20.07
C LEU A 214 17.38 -8.76 -20.96
N ASP A 215 18.00 -9.82 -20.44
CA ASP A 215 18.89 -10.74 -21.19
C ASP A 215 18.26 -12.07 -21.55
N GLY A 216 16.94 -12.22 -21.36
CA GLY A 216 16.21 -13.43 -21.70
C GLY A 216 15.37 -14.00 -20.56
N ASP A 217 15.64 -13.61 -19.31
CA ASP A 217 14.85 -14.05 -18.15
C ASP A 217 13.60 -13.18 -17.91
N TRP A 218 12.84 -12.88 -18.96
CA TRP A 218 11.64 -12.03 -18.90
C TRP A 218 10.56 -12.57 -17.93
N TRP A 219 10.60 -13.87 -17.64
CA TRP A 219 9.71 -14.53 -16.68
C TRP A 219 9.85 -13.95 -15.26
N ARG A 220 10.99 -13.33 -14.94
CA ARG A 220 11.26 -12.60 -13.68
C ARG A 220 10.27 -11.47 -13.42
N LEU A 221 9.72 -10.86 -14.49
CA LEU A 221 8.70 -9.82 -14.37
C LEU A 221 7.46 -10.32 -13.62
N LEU A 222 7.15 -11.61 -13.73
CA LEU A 222 6.02 -12.25 -13.07
C LEU A 222 6.44 -12.94 -11.76
N THR A 223 7.49 -13.76 -11.77
CA THR A 223 7.86 -14.60 -10.62
C THR A 223 8.28 -13.80 -9.40
N SER A 224 8.93 -12.65 -9.60
CA SER A 224 9.32 -11.73 -8.53
C SER A 224 8.14 -11.26 -7.67
N SER A 225 6.91 -11.28 -8.19
CA SER A 225 5.70 -10.94 -7.42
C SER A 225 5.35 -11.97 -6.35
N PHE A 226 5.99 -13.15 -6.35
CA PHE A 226 5.73 -14.22 -5.39
C PHE A 226 6.85 -14.42 -4.37
N GLU A 227 8.03 -13.87 -4.66
CA GLU A 227 9.23 -14.03 -3.85
C GLU A 227 9.30 -12.95 -2.75
N HIS A 228 9.89 -13.24 -1.58
CA HIS A 228 9.88 -12.31 -0.44
C HIS A 228 11.22 -12.26 0.30
N PHE A 229 11.71 -11.03 0.56
CA PHE A 229 12.85 -10.75 1.44
C PHE A 229 12.52 -11.01 2.93
N GLY A 230 12.41 -12.29 3.29
CA GLY A 230 12.21 -12.76 4.65
C GLY A 230 10.75 -12.82 5.11
N ALA A 231 10.55 -13.49 6.26
CA ALA A 231 9.25 -13.90 6.76
C ALA A 231 8.34 -12.72 7.16
N LEU A 232 8.91 -11.64 7.70
CA LEU A 232 8.12 -10.46 8.07
C LEU A 232 7.55 -9.78 6.82
N HIS A 233 8.36 -9.64 5.76
CA HIS A 233 7.92 -9.05 4.50
C HIS A 233 6.79 -9.90 3.88
N LEU A 234 6.93 -11.23 3.88
CA LEU A 234 5.87 -12.14 3.47
C LEU A 234 4.60 -11.96 4.31
N ALA A 235 4.70 -12.01 5.64
CA ALA A 235 3.56 -11.95 6.54
C ALA A 235 2.72 -10.67 6.34
N VAL A 236 3.37 -9.52 6.17
CA VAL A 236 2.69 -8.24 5.92
C VAL A 236 1.95 -8.28 4.58
N ASN A 237 2.58 -8.75 3.50
CA ASN A 237 1.93 -8.85 2.18
C ASN A 237 0.72 -9.80 2.23
N LEU A 238 0.87 -10.97 2.87
CA LEU A 238 -0.20 -11.95 2.98
C LEU A 238 -1.36 -11.45 3.85
N LEU A 239 -1.08 -10.74 4.95
CA LEU A 239 -2.11 -10.15 5.79
C LEU A 239 -2.93 -9.12 5.01
N VAL A 240 -2.25 -8.24 4.28
CA VAL A 240 -2.91 -7.22 3.44
C VAL A 240 -3.72 -7.89 2.33
N LEU A 241 -3.14 -8.85 1.60
CA LEU A 241 -3.82 -9.56 0.53
C LEU A 241 -5.03 -10.34 1.05
N ALA A 242 -4.91 -11.05 2.18
CA ALA A 242 -6.01 -11.77 2.80
C ALA A 242 -7.12 -10.84 3.32
N ARG A 243 -6.77 -9.61 3.73
CA ARG A 243 -7.76 -8.63 4.21
C ARG A 243 -8.50 -7.93 3.09
N PHE A 244 -7.79 -7.46 2.07
CA PHE A 244 -8.34 -6.59 1.02
C PHE A 244 -8.62 -7.32 -0.30
N GLY A 245 -7.88 -8.38 -0.60
CA GLY A 245 -8.08 -9.25 -1.76
C GLY A 245 -9.50 -9.77 -1.90
N PRO A 246 -10.16 -10.31 -0.84
CA PRO A 246 -11.51 -10.85 -0.98
C PRO A 246 -12.54 -9.80 -1.36
N LEU A 247 -12.38 -8.55 -0.91
CA LEU A 247 -13.26 -7.46 -1.31
C LEU A 247 -13.07 -7.12 -2.79
N ALA A 248 -11.81 -6.97 -3.23
CA ALA A 248 -11.51 -6.71 -4.65
C ALA A 248 -12.00 -7.86 -5.55
N GLU A 249 -11.78 -9.10 -5.12
CA GLU A 249 -12.23 -10.30 -5.82
C GLU A 249 -13.76 -10.36 -5.95
N ARG A 250 -14.50 -10.01 -4.89
CA ARG A 250 -15.96 -9.95 -4.94
C ARG A 250 -16.48 -8.83 -5.83
N LEU A 251 -15.81 -7.69 -5.87
CA LEU A 251 -16.20 -6.57 -6.73
C LEU A 251 -15.96 -6.90 -8.21
N TYR A 252 -14.76 -7.36 -8.58
CA TYR A 252 -14.37 -7.60 -9.97
C TYR A 252 -14.76 -9.00 -10.50
N GLY A 253 -14.90 -9.98 -9.61
CA GLY A 253 -14.99 -11.40 -9.92
C GLY A 253 -13.60 -12.05 -10.01
N SER A 254 -13.52 -13.35 -9.68
CA SER A 254 -12.25 -14.04 -9.43
C SER A 254 -11.25 -14.01 -10.59
N PHE A 255 -11.68 -14.30 -11.82
CA PHE A 255 -10.77 -14.27 -12.97
C PHE A 255 -10.28 -12.86 -13.30
N ARG A 256 -11.16 -11.86 -13.26
CA ARG A 256 -10.78 -10.46 -13.52
C ARG A 256 -9.82 -9.94 -12.45
N PHE A 257 -10.06 -10.29 -11.19
CA PHE A 257 -9.18 -9.98 -10.07
C PHE A 257 -7.81 -10.65 -10.23
N LEU A 258 -7.76 -11.94 -10.56
CA LEU A 258 -6.51 -12.66 -10.76
C LEU A 258 -5.70 -12.05 -11.92
N SER A 259 -6.34 -11.82 -13.08
CA SER A 259 -5.68 -11.17 -14.21
C SER A 259 -5.18 -9.77 -13.86
N LEU A 260 -5.95 -8.99 -13.09
CA LEU A 260 -5.56 -7.66 -12.65
C LEU A 260 -4.35 -7.71 -11.71
N TYR A 261 -4.32 -8.64 -10.75
CA TYR A 261 -3.21 -8.81 -9.83
C TYR A 261 -1.92 -9.17 -10.58
N LEU A 262 -1.98 -10.18 -11.46
CA LEU A 262 -0.81 -10.63 -12.22
C LEU A 262 -0.33 -9.55 -13.19
N PHE A 263 -1.26 -8.88 -13.89
CA PHE A 263 -0.93 -7.77 -14.78
C PHE A 263 -0.27 -6.60 -14.04
N ALA A 264 -0.84 -6.18 -12.91
CA ALA A 264 -0.26 -5.12 -12.10
C ALA A 264 1.13 -5.50 -11.57
N GLY A 265 1.36 -6.76 -11.21
CA GLY A 265 2.67 -7.28 -10.84
C GLY A 265 3.69 -7.14 -11.98
N VAL A 266 3.33 -7.55 -13.19
CA VAL A 266 4.20 -7.39 -14.37
C VAL A 266 4.52 -5.92 -14.65
N ILE A 267 3.52 -5.03 -14.64
CA ILE A 267 3.75 -3.60 -14.86
C ILE A 267 4.57 -2.98 -13.74
N ALA A 268 4.38 -3.40 -12.49
CA ALA A 268 5.24 -2.98 -11.38
C ALA A 268 6.70 -3.39 -11.62
N SER A 269 6.95 -4.63 -12.01
CA SER A 269 8.29 -5.13 -12.34
C SER A 269 8.92 -4.42 -13.54
N MET A 270 8.15 -4.13 -14.59
CA MET A 270 8.63 -3.35 -15.74
C MET A 270 9.02 -1.93 -15.32
N THR A 271 8.19 -1.29 -14.49
CA THR A 271 8.44 0.08 -13.98
C THR A 271 9.69 0.11 -13.09
N SER A 272 9.87 -0.92 -12.26
CA SER A 272 11.07 -1.14 -11.46
C SER A 272 12.34 -1.18 -12.32
N VAL A 273 12.42 -2.07 -13.32
CA VAL A 273 13.60 -2.18 -14.21
C VAL A 273 13.85 -0.90 -14.99
N LEU A 274 12.78 -0.23 -15.43
CA LEU A 274 12.90 1.02 -16.16
C LEU A 274 13.50 2.13 -15.28
N TRP A 275 13.13 2.16 -14.00
CA TRP A 275 13.59 3.17 -13.06
C TRP A 275 15.01 2.90 -12.55
N ASP A 276 15.24 1.73 -11.96
CA ASP A 276 16.55 1.30 -11.47
C ASP A 276 16.76 -0.19 -11.79
N PRO A 277 17.58 -0.51 -12.82
CA PRO A 277 17.82 -1.89 -13.23
C PRO A 277 18.72 -2.64 -12.25
N MET A 278 19.47 -1.94 -11.38
CA MET A 278 20.30 -2.57 -10.35
C MET A 278 19.52 -2.92 -9.09
N GLN A 279 18.30 -2.39 -8.93
CA GLN A 279 17.44 -2.75 -7.84
C GLN A 279 16.99 -4.21 -8.00
N CYS A 280 17.42 -5.07 -7.08
CA CYS A 280 16.88 -6.41 -6.94
C CYS A 280 15.51 -6.29 -6.25
N ALA A 281 14.42 -6.54 -6.98
CA ALA A 281 13.06 -6.39 -6.49
C ALA A 281 12.35 -7.76 -6.39
N ALA A 282 11.71 -7.99 -5.25
CA ALA A 282 10.90 -9.17 -4.97
C ALA A 282 9.81 -8.80 -3.96
N GLY A 283 8.59 -9.28 -4.18
CA GLY A 283 7.47 -9.11 -3.27
C GLY A 283 6.14 -8.93 -4.00
N ALA A 284 5.07 -9.41 -3.37
CA ALA A 284 3.70 -9.21 -3.85
C ALA A 284 3.23 -7.74 -3.82
N SER A 285 3.98 -6.85 -3.16
CA SER A 285 3.55 -5.50 -2.84
C SER A 285 3.19 -4.64 -4.06
N GLY A 286 3.92 -4.74 -5.17
CA GLY A 286 3.58 -4.03 -6.42
C GLY A 286 2.21 -4.46 -6.98
N ALA A 287 1.96 -5.77 -7.03
CA ALA A 287 0.67 -6.32 -7.44
C ALA A 287 -0.46 -5.96 -6.46
N ILE A 288 -0.19 -5.98 -5.15
CA ILE A 288 -1.13 -5.55 -4.10
C ILE A 288 -1.46 -4.06 -4.27
N LEU A 289 -0.48 -3.19 -4.51
CA LEU A 289 -0.74 -1.77 -4.78
C LEU A 289 -1.60 -1.59 -6.04
N GLY A 290 -1.46 -2.47 -7.04
CA GLY A 290 -2.40 -2.54 -8.17
C GLY A 290 -3.82 -2.94 -7.77
N VAL A 291 -3.98 -3.90 -6.86
CA VAL A 291 -5.30 -4.21 -6.27
C VAL A 291 -5.89 -2.99 -5.57
N PHE A 292 -5.09 -2.22 -4.82
CA PHE A 292 -5.55 -0.97 -4.21
C PHE A 292 -5.91 0.09 -5.26
N GLY A 293 -5.14 0.21 -6.35
CA GLY A 293 -5.47 1.07 -7.48
C GLY A 293 -6.83 0.69 -8.08
N ALA A 294 -7.08 -0.60 -8.28
CA ALA A 294 -8.35 -1.10 -8.78
C ALA A 294 -9.50 -0.88 -7.79
N LEU A 295 -9.26 -1.06 -6.49
CA LEU A 295 -10.26 -0.74 -5.45
C LEU A 295 -10.63 0.74 -5.50
N LEU A 296 -9.65 1.64 -5.56
CA LEU A 296 -9.88 3.08 -5.67
C LEU A 296 -10.63 3.44 -6.96
N ALA A 297 -10.30 2.80 -8.08
CA ALA A 297 -11.02 2.99 -9.34
C ALA A 297 -12.49 2.52 -9.27
N CYS A 298 -12.74 1.38 -8.62
CA CYS A 298 -14.10 0.87 -8.40
C CYS A 298 -14.88 1.80 -7.47
N LEU A 299 -14.28 2.25 -6.36
CA LEU A 299 -14.90 3.19 -5.42
C LEU A 299 -15.23 4.52 -6.11
N LEU A 300 -14.38 4.98 -7.03
CA LEU A 300 -14.63 6.17 -7.84
C LEU A 300 -15.80 5.96 -8.83
N ARG A 301 -15.75 4.88 -9.63
CA ARG A 301 -16.72 4.64 -10.72
C ARG A 301 -18.09 4.17 -10.22
N ARG A 302 -18.13 3.42 -9.11
CA ARG A 302 -19.33 2.80 -8.52
C ARG A 302 -19.79 3.47 -7.23
N ARG A 303 -19.35 4.72 -6.98
CA ARG A 303 -19.64 5.47 -5.74
C ARG A 303 -21.13 5.52 -5.34
N ARG A 304 -22.03 5.55 -6.32
CA ARG A 304 -23.49 5.66 -6.11
C ARG A 304 -24.16 4.30 -5.92
N GLU A 305 -23.49 3.22 -6.29
CA GLU A 305 -23.99 1.86 -6.22
C GLU A 305 -23.57 1.17 -4.91
N LEU A 306 -22.61 1.77 -4.18
CA LEU A 306 -22.08 1.26 -2.93
C LEU A 306 -22.72 1.97 -1.73
N PRO A 307 -22.96 1.24 -0.62
CA PRO A 307 -23.32 1.86 0.65
C PRO A 307 -22.33 2.94 1.06
N ALA A 308 -22.82 4.10 1.49
CA ALA A 308 -21.98 5.26 1.79
C ALA A 308 -20.92 4.95 2.86
N LEU A 309 -21.32 4.28 3.94
CA LEU A 309 -20.40 3.87 5.02
C LEU A 309 -19.33 2.89 4.54
N VAL A 310 -19.70 1.91 3.69
CA VAL A 310 -18.74 0.96 3.12
C VAL A 310 -17.78 1.68 2.19
N HIS A 311 -18.30 2.53 1.31
CA HIS A 311 -17.50 3.33 0.39
C HIS A 311 -16.48 4.19 1.15
N ASP A 312 -16.92 4.99 2.11
CA ASP A 312 -16.06 5.96 2.82
C ASP A 312 -15.01 5.25 3.69
N HIS A 313 -15.40 4.16 4.36
CA HIS A 313 -14.47 3.35 5.14
C HIS A 313 -13.41 2.69 4.26
N GLN A 314 -13.81 2.01 3.18
CA GLN A 314 -12.88 1.32 2.28
C GLN A 314 -11.99 2.29 1.53
N ARG A 315 -12.52 3.45 1.11
CA ARG A 315 -11.73 4.52 0.50
C ARG A 315 -10.66 5.05 1.46
N SER A 316 -11.02 5.30 2.71
CA SER A 316 -10.10 5.81 3.72
C SER A 316 -8.98 4.80 4.02
N LEU A 317 -9.33 3.52 4.17
CA LEU A 317 -8.34 2.46 4.35
C LEU A 317 -7.43 2.30 3.14
N ALA A 318 -7.98 2.32 1.92
CA ALA A 318 -7.22 2.18 0.69
C ALA A 318 -6.22 3.33 0.51
N LEU A 319 -6.67 4.58 0.67
CA LEU A 319 -5.80 5.75 0.58
C LEU A 319 -4.76 5.76 1.70
N GLY A 320 -5.15 5.41 2.93
CA GLY A 320 -4.24 5.33 4.06
C GLY A 320 -3.13 4.30 3.85
N PHE A 321 -3.47 3.11 3.31
CA PHE A 321 -2.49 2.08 3.01
C PHE A 321 -1.55 2.48 1.85
N VAL A 322 -2.09 3.03 0.76
CA VAL A 322 -1.28 3.55 -0.35
C VAL A 322 -0.30 4.61 0.14
N ALA A 323 -0.77 5.58 0.93
CA ALA A 323 0.08 6.61 1.52
C ALA A 323 1.15 6.02 2.43
N TYR A 324 0.80 5.04 3.28
CA TYR A 324 1.74 4.34 4.13
C TYR A 324 2.83 3.63 3.32
N CYS A 325 2.49 2.87 2.28
CA CYS A 325 3.46 2.16 1.45
C CYS A 325 4.43 3.13 0.75
N LEU A 326 3.90 4.16 0.09
CA LEU A 326 4.74 5.13 -0.63
C LEU A 326 5.63 5.95 0.32
N TYR A 327 5.10 6.30 1.50
CA TYR A 327 5.89 6.96 2.55
C TYR A 327 6.98 6.04 3.09
N ASN A 328 6.66 4.77 3.33
CA ASN A 328 7.64 3.81 3.81
C ASN A 328 8.75 3.57 2.79
N GLY A 329 8.43 3.42 1.50
CA GLY A 329 9.47 3.33 0.47
C GLY A 329 10.24 4.64 0.24
N PHE A 330 9.60 5.78 0.51
CA PHE A 330 10.31 7.05 0.57
C PHE A 330 11.27 7.11 1.77
N LEU A 331 11.08 6.35 2.85
CA LEU A 331 12.00 6.29 4.01
C LEU A 331 13.03 5.16 3.92
N HIS A 332 12.71 4.07 3.23
CA HIS A 332 13.52 2.86 3.17
C HIS A 332 13.89 2.53 1.72
N PRO A 333 15.14 2.78 1.29
CA PRO A 333 15.58 2.67 -0.11
C PRO A 333 15.52 1.27 -0.70
N ALA A 334 15.49 0.25 0.17
CA ALA A 334 15.32 -1.13 -0.26
C ALA A 334 13.88 -1.45 -0.73
N ILE A 335 12.93 -0.53 -0.53
CA ILE A 335 11.54 -0.69 -0.97
C ILE A 335 11.38 0.02 -2.31
N ASP A 336 10.89 -0.74 -3.28
CA ASP A 336 10.76 -0.29 -4.65
C ASP A 336 9.48 0.54 -4.89
N ASN A 337 9.62 1.86 -4.71
CA ASN A 337 8.52 2.79 -4.97
C ASN A 337 8.16 2.90 -6.46
N ALA A 338 9.09 2.63 -7.38
CA ALA A 338 8.79 2.62 -8.81
C ALA A 338 7.83 1.48 -9.14
N ALA A 339 8.07 0.29 -8.57
CA ALA A 339 7.16 -0.84 -8.64
C ALA A 339 5.79 -0.51 -8.01
N HIS A 340 5.76 0.12 -6.83
CA HIS A 340 4.50 0.48 -6.17
C HIS A 340 3.66 1.46 -7.00
N LEU A 341 4.29 2.51 -7.54
CA LEU A 341 3.60 3.49 -8.38
C LEU A 341 3.14 2.88 -9.71
N GLY A 342 3.99 2.07 -10.36
CA GLY A 342 3.64 1.36 -11.59
C GLY A 342 2.45 0.42 -11.40
N GLY A 343 2.49 -0.41 -10.36
CA GLY A 343 1.39 -1.29 -9.98
C GLY A 343 0.09 -0.53 -9.68
N LEU A 344 0.17 0.50 -8.84
CA LEU A 344 -0.97 1.36 -8.47
C LEU A 344 -1.61 2.01 -9.70
N ALA A 345 -0.81 2.61 -10.58
CA ALA A 345 -1.30 3.29 -11.78
C ALA A 345 -1.93 2.30 -12.78
N ALA A 346 -1.28 1.14 -13.01
CA ALA A 346 -1.81 0.10 -13.89
C ALA A 346 -3.12 -0.47 -13.37
N GLY A 347 -3.16 -0.82 -12.07
CA GLY A 347 -4.36 -1.31 -11.40
C GLY A 347 -5.50 -0.30 -11.40
N PHE A 348 -5.20 0.98 -11.22
CA PHE A 348 -6.20 2.06 -11.32
C PHE A 348 -6.74 2.19 -12.75
N ALA A 349 -5.88 2.26 -13.77
CA ALA A 349 -6.29 2.43 -15.16
C ALA A 349 -7.13 1.25 -15.67
N VAL A 350 -6.62 0.02 -15.50
CA VAL A 350 -7.31 -1.21 -15.91
C VAL A 350 -8.53 -1.47 -15.03
N GLY A 351 -8.42 -1.25 -13.72
CA GLY A 351 -9.54 -1.36 -12.80
C GLY A 351 -10.67 -0.40 -13.13
N LEU A 352 -10.35 0.85 -13.53
CA LEU A 352 -11.35 1.82 -13.92
C LEU A 352 -12.15 1.33 -15.13
N ALA A 353 -11.50 0.74 -16.14
CA ALA A 353 -12.17 0.15 -17.30
C ALA A 353 -12.98 -1.10 -16.94
N LEU A 354 -12.44 -1.98 -16.09
CA LEU A 354 -13.07 -3.23 -15.70
C LEU A 354 -14.23 -3.08 -14.72
N ALA A 355 -14.21 -2.06 -13.83
CA ALA A 355 -15.07 -1.96 -12.67
C ALA A 355 -16.53 -2.23 -13.02
N PRO A 356 -17.08 -3.42 -12.71
CA PRO A 356 -18.40 -3.81 -13.20
C PRO A 356 -19.48 -3.09 -12.39
N PRO A 357 -20.65 -2.79 -12.98
CA PRO A 357 -21.83 -2.42 -12.22
C PRO A 357 -22.14 -3.46 -11.13
N LEU A 358 -22.77 -3.04 -10.04
CA LEU A 358 -23.27 -3.94 -9.01
C LEU A 358 -24.56 -4.64 -9.46
N ASP A 359 -25.36 -3.96 -10.27
CA ASP A 359 -26.55 -4.52 -10.92
C ASP A 359 -26.20 -5.71 -11.85
N PRO A 360 -26.83 -6.89 -11.68
CA PRO A 360 -26.52 -8.08 -12.49
C PRO A 360 -26.75 -7.90 -13.99
N ALA A 361 -27.86 -7.29 -14.41
CA ALA A 361 -28.21 -7.12 -15.81
C ALA A 361 -27.25 -6.14 -16.52
N ALA A 362 -26.95 -5.00 -15.89
CA ALA A 362 -25.98 -4.05 -16.41
C ALA A 362 -24.55 -4.64 -16.43
N ARG A 363 -24.22 -5.49 -15.45
CA ARG A 363 -22.93 -6.20 -15.41
C ARG A 363 -22.78 -7.15 -16.60
N GLU A 364 -23.80 -7.93 -16.93
CA GLU A 364 -23.78 -8.82 -18.08
C GLU A 364 -23.69 -8.03 -19.38
N ALA A 365 -24.51 -6.99 -19.54
CA ALA A 365 -24.54 -6.15 -20.74
C ALA A 365 -23.22 -5.41 -21.03
N THR A 366 -22.46 -5.03 -19.98
CA THR A 366 -21.21 -4.27 -20.12
C THR A 366 -19.94 -5.12 -20.04
N ALA A 367 -20.05 -6.42 -19.73
CA ALA A 367 -18.91 -7.28 -19.46
C ALA A 367 -17.90 -7.33 -20.61
N GLY A 368 -18.37 -7.56 -21.84
CA GLY A 368 -17.50 -7.64 -23.03
C GLY A 368 -16.77 -6.32 -23.29
N ALA A 369 -17.51 -5.20 -23.34
CA ALA A 369 -16.95 -3.88 -23.59
C ALA A 369 -15.91 -3.45 -22.54
N ASN A 370 -16.17 -3.74 -21.26
CA ASN A 370 -15.23 -3.45 -20.17
C ASN A 370 -13.93 -4.26 -20.33
N VAL A 371 -14.03 -5.56 -20.66
CA VAL A 371 -12.86 -6.42 -20.87
C VAL A 371 -12.05 -5.97 -22.08
N THR A 372 -12.69 -5.66 -23.21
CA THR A 372 -12.01 -5.18 -24.42
C THR A 372 -11.29 -3.85 -24.17
N THR A 373 -11.97 -2.90 -23.52
CA THR A 373 -11.36 -1.60 -23.15
C THR A 373 -10.16 -1.79 -22.23
N ALA A 374 -10.31 -2.63 -21.21
CA ALA A 374 -9.25 -2.94 -20.26
C ALA A 374 -8.04 -3.62 -20.93
N ALA A 375 -8.29 -4.56 -21.85
CA ALA A 375 -7.25 -5.22 -22.62
C ALA A 375 -6.52 -4.24 -23.54
N GLY A 376 -7.24 -3.31 -24.18
CA GLY A 376 -6.65 -2.23 -24.98
C GLY A 376 -5.74 -1.31 -24.17
N ILE A 377 -6.20 -0.84 -23.01
CA ILE A 377 -5.39 -0.04 -22.08
C ILE A 377 -4.17 -0.85 -21.61
N GLY A 378 -4.36 -2.11 -21.24
CA GLY A 378 -3.29 -3.00 -20.79
C GLY A 378 -2.22 -3.20 -21.86
N ALA A 379 -2.62 -3.46 -23.11
CA ALA A 379 -1.71 -3.61 -24.23
C ALA A 379 -0.91 -2.33 -24.49
N LEU A 380 -1.57 -1.17 -24.46
CA LEU A 380 -0.89 0.13 -24.63
C LEU A 380 0.14 0.38 -23.52
N LEU A 381 -0.18 0.06 -22.26
CA LEU A 381 0.76 0.19 -21.14
C LEU A 381 1.97 -0.74 -21.32
N VAL A 382 1.74 -2.00 -21.71
CA VAL A 382 2.82 -2.95 -21.96
C VAL A 382 3.71 -2.47 -23.09
N ILE A 383 3.14 -2.04 -24.22
CA ILE A 383 3.92 -1.53 -25.37
C ILE A 383 4.73 -0.30 -24.97
N ALA A 384 4.11 0.65 -24.27
CA ALA A 384 4.76 1.88 -23.84
C ALA A 384 5.96 1.63 -22.91
N LEU A 385 5.88 0.64 -22.03
CA LEU A 385 6.98 0.27 -21.14
C LEU A 385 7.99 -0.68 -21.80
N ALA A 386 7.55 -1.59 -22.66
CA ALA A 386 8.42 -2.55 -23.34
C ALA A 386 9.35 -1.86 -24.33
N TYR A 387 8.91 -0.79 -25.00
CA TYR A 387 9.72 -0.06 -25.98
C TYR A 387 11.06 0.45 -25.40
N PRO A 388 11.10 1.27 -24.33
CA PRO A 388 12.36 1.73 -23.76
C PRO A 388 13.18 0.61 -23.09
N LEU A 389 12.53 -0.47 -22.62
CA LEU A 389 13.23 -1.62 -22.03
C LEU A 389 13.95 -2.49 -23.08
N THR A 390 13.37 -2.63 -24.28
CA THR A 390 13.91 -3.42 -25.38
C THR A 390 14.82 -2.61 -26.31
N HIS A 391 14.68 -1.28 -26.29
CA HIS A 391 15.51 -0.35 -27.07
C HIS A 391 16.24 0.64 -26.15
N PRO A 392 17.03 0.14 -25.17
CA PRO A 392 17.79 1.03 -24.30
C PRO A 392 18.77 1.85 -25.13
N GLY A 393 18.82 3.16 -24.89
CA GLY A 393 19.84 4.01 -25.50
C GLY A 393 21.25 3.55 -25.12
N HIS A 394 22.26 3.94 -25.91
CA HIS A 394 23.66 3.53 -25.72
C HIS A 394 24.15 3.68 -24.27
N GLY A 395 23.82 4.79 -23.61
CA GLY A 395 24.24 5.00 -22.23
C GLY A 395 23.59 4.01 -21.25
N ARG A 396 22.30 3.69 -21.44
CA ARG A 396 21.60 2.70 -20.61
C ARG A 396 22.13 1.29 -20.84
N GLN A 397 22.54 0.95 -22.06
CA GLN A 397 23.21 -0.33 -22.35
C GLN A 397 24.54 -0.45 -21.61
N GLN A 398 25.31 0.63 -21.53
CA GLN A 398 26.57 0.68 -20.76
C GLN A 398 26.31 0.46 -19.26
N GLU A 399 25.28 1.09 -18.70
CA GLU A 399 24.88 0.89 -17.31
C GLU A 399 24.41 -0.54 -17.02
N LEU A 400 23.60 -1.14 -17.90
CA LEU A 400 23.14 -2.53 -17.76
C LEU A 400 24.31 -3.52 -17.83
N ARG A 401 25.27 -3.28 -18.71
CA ARG A 401 26.50 -4.09 -18.79
C ARG A 401 27.33 -3.93 -17.52
N PHE A 402 27.50 -2.70 -17.04
CA PHE A 402 28.19 -2.44 -15.78
C PHE A 402 27.53 -3.19 -14.60
N ALA A 403 26.20 -3.09 -14.48
CA ALA A 403 25.44 -3.75 -13.43
C ALA A 403 25.65 -5.28 -13.43
N ARG A 404 25.60 -5.91 -14.61
CA ARG A 404 25.82 -7.34 -14.77
C ARG A 404 27.21 -7.76 -14.29
N GLU A 405 28.24 -7.09 -14.80
CA GLU A 405 29.64 -7.39 -14.47
C GLU A 405 29.94 -7.10 -12.99
N TYR A 406 29.35 -6.03 -12.45
CA TYR A 406 29.45 -5.71 -11.03
C TYR A 406 28.89 -6.83 -10.14
N MET A 407 27.69 -7.35 -10.45
CA MET A 407 27.10 -8.46 -9.70
C MET A 407 27.97 -9.71 -9.78
N ALA A 408 28.43 -10.10 -10.98
CA ALA A 408 29.33 -11.23 -11.16
C ALA A 408 30.66 -11.05 -10.38
N MET A 409 31.21 -9.84 -10.42
CA MET A 409 32.42 -9.48 -9.70
C MET A 409 32.27 -9.64 -8.19
N THR A 410 31.14 -9.24 -7.58
CA THR A 410 30.96 -9.38 -6.12
C THR A 410 31.06 -10.84 -5.66
N GLY A 411 30.50 -11.78 -6.43
CA GLY A 411 30.64 -13.22 -6.17
C GLY A 411 32.08 -13.70 -6.34
N ALA A 412 32.70 -13.41 -7.49
CA ALA A 412 34.08 -13.79 -7.76
C ALA A 412 35.08 -13.21 -6.74
N SER A 413 34.83 -11.98 -6.30
CA SER A 413 35.59 -11.26 -5.28
C SER A 413 35.58 -12.00 -3.94
N ALA A 414 34.40 -12.44 -3.48
CA ALA A 414 34.28 -13.22 -2.26
C ALA A 414 35.02 -14.58 -2.36
N GLU A 415 34.93 -15.26 -3.50
CA GLU A 415 35.64 -16.53 -3.75
C GLU A 415 37.16 -16.37 -3.69
N ILE A 416 37.72 -15.34 -4.33
CA ILE A 416 39.17 -15.08 -4.30
C ILE A 416 39.61 -14.75 -2.86
N GLY A 417 38.83 -13.95 -2.13
CA GLY A 417 39.09 -13.64 -0.73
C GLY A 417 39.13 -14.89 0.16
N ASN A 418 38.17 -15.82 -0.03
CA ASN A 418 38.14 -17.09 0.70
C ASN A 418 39.33 -18.00 0.36
N ALA A 419 39.74 -18.05 -0.91
CA ALA A 419 40.93 -18.80 -1.34
C ALA A 419 42.20 -18.26 -0.66
N LEU A 420 42.39 -16.92 -0.66
CA LEU A 420 43.51 -16.29 0.05
C LEU A 420 43.45 -16.57 1.57
N ALA A 421 42.29 -16.45 2.18
CA ALA A 421 42.11 -16.72 3.61
C ALA A 421 42.41 -18.19 3.98
N THR A 422 42.24 -19.12 3.05
CA THR A 422 42.62 -20.52 3.23
C THR A 422 44.13 -20.68 3.26
N LEU A 423 44.83 -20.10 2.29
CA LEU A 423 46.31 -20.08 2.25
C LEU A 423 46.92 -19.41 3.48
N GLN A 424 46.30 -18.33 3.96
CA GLN A 424 46.74 -17.61 5.16
C GLN A 424 46.65 -18.42 6.46
N ARG A 425 45.87 -19.51 6.49
CA ARG A 425 45.73 -20.39 7.67
C ARG A 425 46.66 -21.60 7.62
N GLU A 426 47.40 -21.80 6.52
CA GLU A 426 48.33 -22.91 6.43
C GLU A 426 49.47 -22.75 7.45
N PRO A 427 49.84 -23.81 8.19
CA PRO A 427 50.97 -23.77 9.10
C PRO A 427 52.29 -23.81 8.30
N LEU A 428 52.93 -22.67 8.11
CA LEU A 428 54.16 -22.54 7.32
C LEU A 428 55.40 -22.59 8.21
N GLY A 429 56.01 -23.78 8.36
CA GLY A 429 57.18 -24.01 9.21
C GLY A 429 58.51 -23.86 8.48
N THR A 430 58.57 -24.25 7.21
CA THR A 430 59.80 -24.24 6.40
C THR A 430 59.82 -23.10 5.39
N GLU A 431 61.03 -22.76 4.90
CA GLU A 431 61.19 -21.78 3.83
C GLU A 431 60.55 -22.25 2.51
N ALA A 432 60.63 -23.54 2.21
CA ALA A 432 60.01 -24.15 1.03
C ALA A 432 58.48 -24.01 1.05
N GLU A 433 57.84 -24.23 2.20
CA GLU A 433 56.39 -24.04 2.37
C GLU A 433 55.98 -22.57 2.18
N ARG A 434 56.72 -21.63 2.79
CA ARG A 434 56.46 -20.19 2.61
C ARG A 434 56.62 -19.74 1.16
N LEU A 435 57.65 -20.25 0.46
CA LEU A 435 57.87 -19.97 -0.95
C LEU A 435 56.77 -20.56 -1.83
N ALA A 436 56.30 -21.78 -1.53
CA ALA A 436 55.19 -22.40 -2.26
C ALA A 436 53.90 -21.57 -2.16
N VAL A 437 53.51 -21.15 -0.95
CA VAL A 437 52.33 -20.29 -0.75
C VAL A 437 52.52 -18.92 -1.40
N SER A 438 53.69 -18.30 -1.26
CA SER A 438 54.01 -17.03 -1.93
C SER A 438 53.84 -17.13 -3.45
N ASN A 439 54.39 -18.18 -4.06
CA ASN A 439 54.25 -18.44 -5.48
C ASN A 439 52.79 -18.65 -5.88
N GLN A 440 52.01 -19.41 -5.12
CA GLN A 440 50.59 -19.63 -5.39
C GLN A 440 49.79 -18.32 -5.32
N VAL A 441 50.04 -17.48 -4.31
CA VAL A 441 49.38 -16.16 -4.21
C VAL A 441 49.73 -15.28 -5.42
N MET A 442 50.99 -15.26 -5.84
CA MET A 442 51.45 -14.43 -6.96
C MET A 442 50.99 -14.94 -8.33
N THR A 443 50.79 -16.25 -8.51
CA THR A 443 50.45 -16.86 -9.79
C THR A 443 48.97 -17.16 -9.99
N ASP A 444 48.18 -17.29 -8.91
CA ASP A 444 46.74 -17.55 -8.97
C ASP A 444 45.93 -16.39 -8.37
N ILE A 445 46.17 -16.01 -7.11
CA ILE A 445 45.31 -15.05 -6.39
C ILE A 445 45.42 -13.62 -6.95
N VAL A 446 46.64 -13.09 -7.08
CA VAL A 446 46.87 -11.71 -7.55
C VAL A 446 46.38 -11.50 -8.99
N PRO A 447 46.62 -12.42 -9.94
CA PRO A 447 46.06 -12.31 -11.30
C PRO A 447 44.54 -12.32 -11.34
N ARG A 448 43.86 -13.10 -10.49
CA ARG A 448 42.38 -13.13 -10.43
C ARG A 448 41.81 -11.78 -10.00
N TRP A 449 42.38 -11.12 -9.00
CA TRP A 449 41.99 -9.75 -8.64
C TRP A 449 42.31 -8.74 -9.74
N SER A 450 43.46 -8.89 -10.39
CA SER A 450 43.89 -8.01 -11.48
C SER A 450 42.94 -8.12 -12.68
N ASN A 451 42.44 -9.32 -12.97
CA ASN A 451 41.43 -9.54 -13.99
C ASN A 451 40.10 -8.84 -13.66
N LEU A 452 39.61 -8.95 -12.42
CA LEU A 452 38.39 -8.22 -12.01
C LEU A 452 38.57 -6.70 -12.13
N TYR A 453 39.74 -6.18 -11.73
CA TYR A 453 40.06 -4.76 -11.90
C TYR A 453 40.08 -4.35 -13.37
N ALA A 454 40.71 -5.14 -14.24
CA ALA A 454 40.77 -4.89 -15.68
C ALA A 454 39.38 -4.91 -16.33
N VAL A 455 38.54 -5.89 -16.00
CA VAL A 455 37.15 -5.96 -16.48
C VAL A 455 36.39 -4.71 -16.04
N LEU A 456 36.35 -4.41 -14.74
CA LEU A 456 35.56 -3.29 -14.22
C LEU A 456 36.05 -1.93 -14.75
N SER A 457 37.35 -1.73 -14.88
CA SER A 457 37.94 -0.49 -15.40
C SER A 457 37.69 -0.28 -16.89
N SER A 458 37.51 -1.37 -17.65
CA SER A 458 37.20 -1.31 -19.08
C SER A 458 35.75 -0.92 -19.39
N LEU A 459 34.86 -0.93 -18.39
CA LEU A 459 33.44 -0.68 -18.60
C LEU A 459 33.16 0.83 -18.69
N PRO A 460 32.74 1.33 -19.86
CA PRO A 460 32.37 2.73 -20.00
C PRO A 460 31.09 3.02 -19.23
N LEU A 461 30.97 4.24 -18.70
CA LEU A 461 29.74 4.76 -18.08
C LEU A 461 29.47 6.17 -18.61
N PRO A 462 28.20 6.53 -18.92
CA PRO A 462 27.81 7.84 -19.44
C PRO A 462 28.06 9.00 -18.48
N ASP A 463 28.31 10.20 -19.02
CA ASP A 463 28.38 11.48 -18.27
C ASP A 463 27.13 11.67 -17.41
N GLY A 464 27.34 11.75 -16.09
CA GLY A 464 26.26 11.79 -15.10
C GLY A 464 25.68 10.44 -14.63
N SER A 465 26.21 9.29 -15.07
CA SER A 465 25.72 7.98 -14.61
C SER A 465 25.81 7.86 -13.08
N PRO A 466 24.75 7.41 -12.40
CA PRO A 466 24.73 7.27 -10.95
C PRO A 466 25.73 6.21 -10.45
N TYR A 467 26.15 5.27 -11.32
CA TYR A 467 27.01 4.14 -10.97
C TYR A 467 28.52 4.46 -10.92
N ARG A 468 28.93 5.70 -11.23
CA ARG A 468 30.36 6.06 -11.26
C ARG A 468 31.03 5.94 -9.90
N ALA A 469 30.42 6.51 -8.87
CA ALA A 469 30.99 6.48 -7.51
C ALA A 469 31.11 5.04 -7.00
N LEU A 470 30.11 4.20 -7.31
CA LEU A 470 30.15 2.77 -7.06
C LEU A 470 31.32 2.09 -7.78
N ARG A 471 31.50 2.35 -9.09
CA ARG A 471 32.61 1.81 -9.89
C ARG A 471 33.96 2.22 -9.32
N ASP A 472 34.15 3.51 -9.05
CA ASP A 472 35.45 4.05 -8.64
C ASP A 472 35.84 3.54 -7.24
N THR A 473 34.88 3.46 -6.32
CA THR A 473 35.08 2.84 -5.01
C THR A 473 35.44 1.36 -5.13
N SER A 474 34.75 0.63 -5.99
CA SER A 474 35.00 -0.79 -6.25
C SER A 474 36.39 -1.03 -6.86
N LEU A 475 36.81 -0.21 -7.82
CA LEU A 475 38.16 -0.27 -8.39
C LEU A 475 39.24 -0.06 -7.32
N GLY A 476 39.02 0.88 -6.40
CA GLY A 476 39.91 1.08 -5.26
C GLY A 476 39.99 -0.15 -4.35
N MET A 477 38.85 -0.80 -4.07
CA MET A 477 38.83 -2.02 -3.26
C MET A 477 39.55 -3.20 -3.93
N LEU A 478 39.42 -3.35 -5.24
CA LEU A 478 40.11 -4.38 -6.01
C LEU A 478 41.63 -4.12 -6.07
N ASP A 479 42.05 -2.85 -6.22
CA ASP A 479 43.47 -2.47 -6.16
C ASP A 479 44.06 -2.78 -4.78
N ASN A 480 43.36 -2.40 -3.71
CA ASN A 480 43.79 -2.73 -2.35
C ASN A 480 43.87 -4.24 -2.12
N ALA A 481 42.86 -5.00 -2.55
CA ALA A 481 42.87 -6.46 -2.42
C ALA A 481 44.08 -7.10 -3.12
N ARG A 482 44.38 -6.68 -4.36
CA ARG A 482 45.54 -7.18 -5.10
C ARG A 482 46.85 -6.80 -4.39
N ARG A 483 46.99 -5.56 -3.94
CA ARG A 483 48.21 -5.06 -3.26
C ARG A 483 48.43 -5.75 -1.92
N MET A 484 47.38 -5.95 -1.14
CA MET A 484 47.45 -6.71 0.12
C MET A 484 47.90 -8.15 -0.12
N ALA A 485 47.35 -8.82 -1.13
CA ALA A 485 47.77 -10.18 -1.49
C ALA A 485 49.24 -10.21 -1.93
N THR A 486 49.69 -9.26 -2.75
CA THR A 486 51.10 -9.12 -3.13
C THR A 486 52.01 -8.88 -1.92
N SER A 487 51.65 -7.95 -1.02
CA SER A 487 52.42 -7.67 0.19
C SER A 487 52.51 -8.89 1.10
N TYR A 488 51.41 -9.64 1.25
CA TYR A 488 51.41 -10.91 1.99
C TYR A 488 52.39 -11.92 1.38
N ALA A 489 52.35 -12.13 0.06
CA ALA A 489 53.26 -13.04 -0.62
C ALA A 489 54.74 -12.63 -0.46
N LEU A 490 55.05 -11.34 -0.50
CA LEU A 490 56.41 -10.84 -0.33
C LEU A 490 56.91 -11.01 1.12
N VAL A 491 56.07 -10.78 2.12
CA VAL A 491 56.43 -10.98 3.54
C VAL A 491 56.81 -12.44 3.83
N LEU A 492 56.21 -13.40 3.15
CA LEU A 492 56.53 -14.83 3.34
C LEU A 492 57.97 -15.20 2.94
N VAL A 493 58.57 -14.48 2.00
CA VAL A 493 59.86 -14.85 1.38
C VAL A 493 61.01 -13.88 1.70
N ARG A 494 60.75 -12.82 2.48
CA ARG A 494 61.74 -11.76 2.77
C ARG A 494 62.33 -11.87 4.18
N PRO A 495 63.56 -11.37 4.40
CA PRO A 495 64.16 -11.27 5.73
C PRO A 495 63.31 -10.40 6.68
N ARG A 496 63.36 -10.69 7.98
CA ARG A 496 62.51 -10.06 9.01
C ARG A 496 62.60 -8.53 9.06
N GLU A 497 63.78 -7.97 8.76
CA GLU A 497 64.04 -6.53 8.74
C GLU A 497 63.39 -5.81 7.54
N GLU A 498 63.29 -6.46 6.38
CA GLU A 498 62.55 -5.94 5.20
C GLU A 498 61.03 -6.13 5.36
N GLY A 499 60.62 -7.09 6.20
CA GLY A 499 59.22 -7.42 6.45
C GLY A 499 58.44 -6.35 7.21
N GLU A 500 59.08 -5.58 8.12
CA GLU A 500 58.37 -4.59 8.95
C GLU A 500 57.77 -3.44 8.12
N ALA A 501 58.51 -2.90 7.15
CA ALA A 501 58.00 -1.85 6.26
C ALA A 501 56.85 -2.35 5.37
N MET A 502 56.91 -3.60 4.91
CA MET A 502 55.83 -4.23 4.13
C MET A 502 54.60 -4.52 4.98
N LEU A 503 54.78 -4.93 6.24
CA LEU A 503 53.70 -5.10 7.19
C LEU A 503 53.01 -3.76 7.50
N GLU A 504 53.76 -2.67 7.59
CA GLU A 504 53.19 -1.34 7.78
C GLU A 504 52.40 -0.89 6.54
N SER A 505 52.92 -1.12 5.34
CA SER A 505 52.18 -0.89 4.08
C SER A 505 50.91 -1.75 4.01
N TYR A 506 50.98 -3.03 4.41
CA TYR A 506 49.83 -3.93 4.47
C TYR A 506 48.76 -3.43 5.46
N ARG A 507 49.16 -2.96 6.64
CA ARG A 507 48.25 -2.37 7.64
C ARG A 507 47.56 -1.12 7.11
N ALA A 508 48.30 -0.24 6.42
CA ALA A 508 47.72 0.95 5.79
C ALA A 508 46.67 0.59 4.73
N LEU A 509 46.97 -0.40 3.86
CA LEU A 509 46.01 -0.91 2.87
C LEU A 509 44.79 -1.54 3.52
N LEU A 510 44.97 -2.28 4.62
CA LEU A 510 43.86 -2.89 5.36
C LEU A 510 42.94 -1.82 5.97
N LEU A 511 43.49 -0.74 6.51
CA LEU A 511 42.71 0.38 7.03
C LEU A 511 41.92 1.08 5.91
N ASP A 512 42.57 1.35 4.77
CA ASP A 512 41.91 1.93 3.60
C ASP A 512 40.82 1.00 3.04
N GLN A 513 41.05 -0.31 3.01
CA GLN A 513 40.05 -1.30 2.62
C GLN A 513 38.80 -1.26 3.50
N HIS A 514 38.97 -1.12 4.82
CA HIS A 514 37.84 -0.99 5.75
C HIS A 514 37.09 0.33 5.56
N ALA A 515 37.79 1.43 5.28
CA ALA A 515 37.16 2.72 4.98
C ALA A 515 36.34 2.62 3.68
N ARG A 516 36.94 2.14 2.59
CA ARG A 516 36.25 1.93 1.31
C ARG A 516 35.10 0.95 1.39
N ALA A 517 35.18 -0.08 2.23
CA ALA A 517 34.05 -0.98 2.44
C ALA A 517 32.85 -0.29 3.10
N LYS A 518 33.08 0.73 3.94
CA LYS A 518 32.00 1.57 4.48
C LYS A 518 31.46 2.50 3.39
N ASP A 519 32.34 3.13 2.63
CA ASP A 519 31.95 4.02 1.53
C ASP A 519 31.17 3.26 0.46
N LEU A 520 31.59 2.04 0.08
CA LEU A 520 30.88 1.20 -0.87
C LEU A 520 29.45 0.91 -0.42
N ARG A 521 29.24 0.58 0.86
CA ARG A 521 27.88 0.39 1.40
C ARG A 521 27.07 1.68 1.33
N GLN A 522 27.71 2.84 1.56
CA GLN A 522 27.04 4.13 1.41
C GLN A 522 26.71 4.41 -0.05
N GLU A 523 27.57 4.07 -1.01
CA GLU A 523 27.30 4.23 -2.45
C GLU A 523 26.19 3.28 -2.93
N GLU A 524 26.18 2.02 -2.49
CA GLU A 524 25.08 1.09 -2.75
C GLU A 524 23.76 1.59 -2.13
N LEU A 525 23.80 2.12 -0.90
CA LEU A 525 22.64 2.77 -0.27
C LEU A 525 22.26 4.06 -0.99
N ALA A 526 23.22 4.83 -1.49
CA ALA A 526 23.02 6.07 -2.21
C ALA A 526 22.35 5.80 -3.55
N LEU A 527 22.74 4.75 -4.27
CA LEU A 527 22.08 4.28 -5.49
C LEU A 527 20.63 3.88 -5.24
N ARG A 528 20.39 3.15 -4.15
CA ARG A 528 19.02 2.84 -3.72
C ARG A 528 18.24 4.11 -3.35
N ASN A 529 18.93 5.14 -2.84
CA ASN A 529 18.37 6.43 -2.42
C ASN A 529 18.25 7.49 -3.54
N THR A 530 19.05 7.45 -4.61
CA THR A 530 19.02 8.43 -5.71
C THR A 530 17.77 8.24 -6.58
N SER A 531 17.07 7.13 -6.39
CA SER A 531 15.64 6.98 -6.70
C SER A 531 14.73 8.05 -6.04
N ARG A 532 15.21 8.78 -5.02
CA ARG A 532 14.49 9.90 -4.36
C ARG A 532 14.63 11.23 -5.08
N PHE A 533 15.73 11.50 -5.77
CA PHE A 533 16.02 12.80 -6.37
C PHE A 533 17.13 12.65 -7.42
N THR A 534 16.79 12.73 -8.72
CA THR A 534 17.40 13.64 -9.71
C THR A 534 17.07 13.20 -11.15
N HIS A 535 16.12 13.91 -11.78
CA HIS A 535 16.42 14.50 -13.08
C HIS A 535 17.48 15.57 -12.81
N ARG A 536 18.77 15.26 -12.97
CA ARG A 536 19.74 16.33 -13.20
C ARG A 536 19.45 16.86 -14.60
N HIS A 537 18.94 18.09 -14.61
CA HIS A 537 18.77 19.00 -15.75
C HIS A 537 19.29 18.47 -17.09
N GLY A 538 18.36 18.16 -18.01
CA GLY A 538 18.66 18.35 -19.42
C GLY A 538 19.01 19.84 -19.64
N PRO A 539 19.88 20.16 -20.61
CA PRO A 539 20.27 21.54 -20.85
C PRO A 539 19.02 22.37 -21.11
N ALA A 540 18.87 23.46 -20.36
CA ALA A 540 17.83 24.45 -20.61
C ALA A 540 17.88 24.83 -22.09
N LEU A 541 16.76 24.66 -22.79
CA LEU A 541 16.55 25.26 -24.11
C LEU A 541 16.88 26.75 -23.97
N ALA A 542 17.98 27.17 -24.61
CA ALA A 542 18.33 28.57 -24.71
C ALA A 542 17.16 29.32 -25.37
N PRO A 543 16.74 30.49 -24.85
CA PRO A 543 15.74 31.30 -25.51
C PRO A 543 16.28 31.73 -26.87
N VAL A 544 15.54 31.42 -27.93
CA VAL A 544 15.77 31.90 -29.29
C VAL A 544 15.76 33.43 -29.26
N PRO A 545 16.84 34.12 -29.66
CA PRO A 545 16.83 35.57 -29.76
C PRO A 545 16.14 36.00 -31.06
N GLY A 546 15.01 36.70 -30.91
CA GLY A 546 14.60 37.81 -31.78
C GLY A 546 14.29 37.51 -33.25
N SER A 547 13.02 37.27 -33.56
CA SER A 547 12.43 37.69 -34.84
C SER A 547 11.08 38.35 -34.60
N ALA A 548 11.09 39.64 -34.28
CA ALA A 548 9.90 40.48 -34.30
C ALA A 548 10.27 41.87 -34.82
N ALA A 549 10.49 41.96 -36.13
CA ALA A 549 10.50 43.21 -36.86
C ALA A 549 10.17 42.95 -38.34
N ALA A 550 8.88 42.83 -38.67
CA ALA A 550 8.30 43.23 -39.96
C ALA A 550 6.80 42.90 -40.00
N ALA A 551 5.95 43.89 -39.70
CA ALA A 551 4.68 44.11 -40.40
C ALA A 551 4.12 45.47 -39.95
N ARG A 552 4.36 46.49 -40.77
CA ARG A 552 3.49 47.67 -40.87
C ARG A 552 2.53 47.41 -42.01
N SER A 553 1.23 47.43 -41.74
CA SER A 553 0.14 48.01 -42.54
C SER A 553 -1.19 47.55 -41.97
#